data_AF-A0A4R2M1L8-F1
#
_entry.id   AF-A0A4R2M1L8-F1
#
_cell.length_a   1.000
_cell.length_b   1.000
_cell.length_c   1.000
_cell.angle_alpha   90.00
_cell.angle_beta   90.00
_cell.angle_gamma   90.00
#
_symmetry.space_group_name_H-M   'P 1'
#
loop_
_entity.id
_entity.type
_entity.pdbx_description
1 polymer ?
#
loop_
_entity_poly.entity_id
_entity_poly.type
_entity_poly.pdbx_seq_one_letter_code
_entity_poly.pdbx_strand_id
1 'polypeptide(L)'
;MPVKKKLISLALAACACTGAWAAPVSFSGSQNNLSASVSFDLVGSQLKVVLANTGTSDVRVADQVLTAVFFDLGGGVTLSPVSAISGGTTYKGTQWVSDAGTNVGGEWAFDDAISAYGAHMGISSSGLGNIFGPKDRFDVDSNLYGPESPDGLQYGITSPGDDRSTGTGQNNNGGGVFNSPLTTGSVIFLFDVAGPLDLDAISKVTFQYGTALDEPNFAGTLDDNGGGGTDVPEPATLALAGSALLGLAAARRRRRG
;
A
#
# COMPACT_ATOMS: atom_id res chain seq x y z
N MET A 1 60.69 47.92 8.62
CA MET A 1 59.24 47.98 8.90
C MET A 1 58.61 46.67 8.43
N PRO A 2 58.02 45.82 9.30
CA PRO A 2 57.44 44.56 8.89
C PRO A 2 55.95 44.71 8.56
N VAL A 3 55.54 44.25 7.37
CA VAL A 3 54.14 44.24 6.93
C VAL A 3 53.50 42.92 7.36
N LYS A 4 52.58 42.97 8.34
CA LYS A 4 51.80 41.80 8.78
C LYS A 4 50.70 41.48 7.77
N LYS A 5 50.87 40.41 6.99
CA LYS A 5 49.82 39.85 6.12
C LYS A 5 48.76 39.14 6.98
N LYS A 6 47.53 39.63 6.98
CA LYS A 6 46.37 38.94 7.58
C LYS A 6 45.74 38.03 6.53
N LEU A 7 45.86 36.71 6.71
CA LEU A 7 45.09 35.72 5.96
C LEU A 7 43.63 35.76 6.45
N ILE A 8 42.70 35.97 5.51
CA ILE A 8 41.27 35.82 5.72
C ILE A 8 40.88 34.49 5.09
N SER A 9 40.62 33.48 5.92
CA SER A 9 40.07 32.19 5.47
C SER A 9 38.56 32.32 5.32
N LEU A 10 38.07 32.23 4.07
CA LEU A 10 36.65 32.16 3.75
C LEU A 10 36.23 30.68 3.82
N ALA A 11 35.47 30.29 4.84
CA ALA A 11 34.90 28.96 4.94
C ALA A 11 33.59 28.89 4.13
N LEU A 12 33.59 28.11 3.05
CA LEU A 12 32.42 27.85 2.23
C LEU A 12 31.61 26.71 2.87
N ALA A 13 30.43 27.00 3.40
CA ALA A 13 29.53 25.99 3.94
C ALA A 13 28.70 25.40 2.79
N ALA A 14 29.01 24.17 2.38
CA ALA A 14 28.18 23.41 1.46
C ALA A 14 26.96 22.86 2.21
N CYS A 15 25.77 23.42 1.95
CA CYS A 15 24.51 22.80 2.37
C CYS A 15 24.24 21.60 1.46
N ALA A 16 24.38 20.39 1.98
CA ALA A 16 23.88 19.19 1.34
C ALA A 16 22.35 19.17 1.49
N CYS A 17 21.62 19.45 0.41
CA CYS A 17 20.19 19.20 0.35
C CYS A 17 19.98 17.69 0.19
N THR A 18 19.67 16.98 1.27
CA THR A 18 19.12 15.64 1.18
C THR A 18 17.66 15.78 0.71
N GLY A 19 17.33 15.24 -0.47
CA GLY A 19 15.94 15.20 -0.93
C GLY A 19 15.08 14.43 0.08
N ALA A 20 13.96 15.03 0.49
CA ALA A 20 12.95 14.33 1.29
C ALA A 20 12.28 13.29 0.39
N TRP A 21 12.30 12.03 0.82
CA TRP A 21 11.50 10.98 0.20
C TRP A 21 10.09 11.06 0.78
N ALA A 22 9.07 10.93 -0.07
CA ALA A 22 7.69 10.84 0.42
C ALA A 22 7.55 9.58 1.28
N ALA A 23 7.00 9.72 2.48
CA ALA A 23 6.68 8.57 3.31
C ALA A 23 5.49 7.80 2.72
N PRO A 24 5.39 6.48 2.95
CA PRO A 24 4.20 5.73 2.58
C PRO A 24 2.94 6.31 3.22
N VAL A 25 1.86 6.44 2.46
CA VAL A 25 0.54 6.81 2.98
C VAL A 25 -0.25 5.53 3.23
N SER A 26 -0.83 5.38 4.42
CA SER A 26 -1.57 4.17 4.79
C SER A 26 -2.99 4.49 5.23
N PHE A 27 -3.91 3.57 4.93
CA PHE A 27 -5.29 3.59 5.38
C PHE A 27 -5.62 2.28 6.06
N SER A 28 -6.39 2.33 7.14
CA SER A 28 -6.91 1.15 7.80
C SER A 28 -8.39 1.29 8.14
N GLY A 29 -9.06 0.17 8.34
CA GLY A 29 -10.45 0.14 8.74
C GLY A 29 -10.82 -1.19 9.36
N SER A 30 -11.94 -1.21 10.08
CA SER A 30 -12.48 -2.43 10.65
C SER A 30 -14.00 -2.38 10.74
N GLN A 31 -14.61 -3.57 10.69
CA GLN A 31 -16.04 -3.75 10.92
C GLN A 31 -16.24 -5.12 11.57
N ASN A 32 -16.84 -5.14 12.76
CA ASN A 32 -17.00 -6.35 13.57
C ASN A 32 -15.65 -7.05 13.82
N ASN A 33 -15.45 -8.25 13.27
CA ASN A 33 -14.24 -9.04 13.36
C ASN A 33 -13.32 -8.93 12.13
N LEU A 34 -13.71 -8.12 11.13
CA LEU A 34 -12.96 -7.86 9.92
C LEU A 34 -12.09 -6.62 10.11
N SER A 35 -10.86 -6.66 9.62
CA SER A 35 -9.92 -5.54 9.70
C SER A 35 -8.96 -5.59 8.52
N ALA A 36 -8.74 -4.47 7.87
CA ALA A 36 -7.87 -4.38 6.71
C ALA A 36 -7.02 -3.11 6.74
N SER A 37 -5.91 -3.14 6.01
CA SER A 37 -5.13 -1.96 5.70
C SER A 37 -4.63 -1.98 4.27
N VAL A 38 -4.37 -0.79 3.72
CA VAL A 38 -3.68 -0.60 2.46
C VAL A 38 -2.61 0.49 2.63
N SER A 39 -1.41 0.27 2.11
CA SER A 39 -0.37 1.30 2.06
C SER A 39 0.06 1.58 0.62
N PHE A 40 0.34 2.85 0.35
CA PHE A 40 0.77 3.38 -0.93
C PHE A 40 2.14 4.02 -0.76
N ASP A 41 3.12 3.55 -1.52
CA ASP A 41 4.52 3.97 -1.40
C ASP A 41 5.13 4.15 -2.78
N LEU A 42 5.82 5.28 -3.00
CA LEU A 42 6.49 5.57 -4.26
C LEU A 42 7.94 5.09 -4.17
N VAL A 43 8.22 3.95 -4.81
CA VAL A 43 9.56 3.35 -4.85
C VAL A 43 10.17 3.58 -6.24
N GLY A 44 11.01 4.61 -6.35
CA GLY A 44 11.55 5.02 -7.65
C GLY A 44 10.46 5.64 -8.53
N SER A 45 10.17 5.03 -9.68
CA SER A 45 9.08 5.44 -10.58
C SER A 45 7.83 4.56 -10.47
N GLN A 46 7.78 3.67 -9.49
CA GLN A 46 6.69 2.72 -9.32
C GLN A 46 5.89 2.99 -8.06
N LEU A 47 4.58 2.89 -8.18
CA LEU A 47 3.68 2.85 -7.04
C LEU A 47 3.62 1.41 -6.53
N LYS A 48 4.02 1.22 -5.27
CA LYS A 48 3.84 -0.01 -4.53
C LYS A 48 2.60 0.12 -3.65
N VAL A 49 1.65 -0.79 -3.84
CA VAL A 49 0.43 -0.90 -3.03
C VAL A 49 0.49 -2.19 -2.24
N VAL A 50 0.35 -2.13 -0.91
CA VAL A 50 0.30 -3.34 -0.06
C VAL A 50 -1.08 -3.43 0.55
N LEU A 51 -1.89 -4.39 0.12
CA LEU A 51 -3.20 -4.69 0.70
C LEU A 51 -3.05 -5.82 1.72
N ALA A 52 -3.61 -5.64 2.92
CA ALA A 52 -3.51 -6.60 4.00
C ALA A 52 -4.84 -6.83 4.72
N ASN A 53 -5.11 -8.09 5.07
CA ASN A 53 -6.09 -8.46 6.07
C ASN A 53 -5.38 -8.45 7.43
N THR A 54 -5.77 -7.52 8.29
CA THR A 54 -5.18 -7.31 9.62
C THR A 54 -6.06 -7.91 10.72
N GLY A 55 -7.16 -8.58 10.36
CA GLY A 55 -8.01 -9.30 11.30
C GLY A 55 -7.25 -10.41 12.03
N THR A 56 -7.73 -10.77 13.21
CA THR A 56 -7.16 -11.85 14.03
C THR A 56 -8.13 -13.00 14.24
N SER A 57 -9.32 -12.91 13.65
CA SER A 57 -10.37 -13.91 13.77
C SER A 57 -10.23 -14.99 12.71
N ASP A 58 -10.72 -16.18 13.07
CA ASP A 58 -10.86 -17.32 12.17
C ASP A 58 -11.73 -16.97 10.95
N VAL A 59 -11.30 -17.38 9.75
CA VAL A 59 -11.98 -17.11 8.48
C VAL A 59 -12.71 -18.38 8.05
N ARG A 60 -14.03 -18.38 8.21
CA ARG A 60 -14.85 -19.59 8.04
C ARG A 60 -15.71 -19.56 6.78
N VAL A 61 -16.06 -18.38 6.30
CA VAL A 61 -17.00 -18.16 5.18
C VAL A 61 -16.47 -17.11 4.21
N ALA A 62 -17.05 -17.08 3.02
CA ALA A 62 -16.59 -16.27 1.89
C ALA A 62 -16.48 -14.77 2.22
N ASP A 63 -17.51 -14.24 2.88
CA ASP A 63 -17.65 -12.84 3.29
C ASP A 63 -16.66 -12.40 4.39
N GLN A 64 -15.74 -13.27 4.79
CA GLN A 64 -14.65 -13.01 5.73
C GLN A 64 -13.26 -12.99 5.07
N VAL A 65 -13.19 -13.24 3.75
CA VAL A 65 -11.95 -13.13 2.97
C VAL A 65 -11.87 -11.73 2.34
N LEU A 66 -10.74 -11.04 2.52
CA LEU A 66 -10.50 -9.73 1.90
C LEU A 66 -10.12 -9.94 0.42
N THR A 67 -10.91 -9.40 -0.50
CA THR A 67 -10.75 -9.68 -1.94
C THR A 67 -10.54 -8.43 -2.77
N ALA A 68 -10.81 -7.23 -2.24
CA ALA A 68 -10.57 -6.01 -2.99
C ALA A 68 -10.26 -4.79 -2.13
N VAL A 69 -9.64 -3.81 -2.79
CA VAL A 69 -9.57 -2.43 -2.31
C VAL A 69 -9.93 -1.49 -3.47
N PHE A 70 -10.75 -0.49 -3.15
CA PHE A 70 -11.17 0.57 -4.05
C PHE A 70 -10.59 1.90 -3.58
N PHE A 71 -10.17 2.77 -4.49
CA PHE A 71 -9.58 4.05 -4.17
C PHE A 71 -9.62 5.02 -5.37
N ASP A 72 -9.37 6.30 -5.09
CA ASP A 72 -9.07 7.32 -6.09
C ASP A 72 -7.65 7.82 -5.89
N LEU A 73 -6.97 8.09 -7.00
CA LEU A 73 -5.74 8.87 -7.02
C LEU A 73 -6.02 10.27 -7.57
N GLY A 74 -5.45 11.29 -6.93
CA GLY A 74 -5.43 12.64 -7.47
C GLY A 74 -4.43 12.81 -8.62
N GLY A 75 -4.46 13.98 -9.27
CA GLY A 75 -3.39 14.41 -10.17
C GLY A 75 -3.47 13.95 -11.63
N GLY A 76 -4.49 13.18 -12.02
CA GLY A 76 -4.61 12.71 -13.41
C GLY A 76 -3.53 11.69 -13.78
N VAL A 77 -3.14 10.87 -12.81
CA VAL A 77 -2.18 9.79 -12.96
C VAL A 77 -2.79 8.60 -13.70
N THR A 78 -1.98 7.91 -14.50
CA THR A 78 -2.30 6.61 -15.09
C THR A 78 -1.39 5.56 -14.46
N LEU A 79 -1.99 4.44 -14.04
CA LEU A 79 -1.26 3.28 -13.54
C LEU A 79 -1.24 2.18 -14.59
N SER A 80 -0.11 1.50 -14.73
CA SER A 80 0.00 0.27 -15.53
C SER A 80 0.41 -0.88 -14.60
N PRO A 81 -0.38 -1.96 -14.50
CA PRO A 81 -0.05 -3.11 -13.67
C PRO A 81 1.30 -3.73 -14.06
N VAL A 82 2.15 -4.01 -13.07
CA VAL A 82 3.46 -4.64 -13.28
C VAL A 82 3.49 -6.03 -12.65
N SER A 83 3.08 -6.15 -11.38
CA SER A 83 3.05 -7.45 -10.70
C SER A 83 2.12 -7.46 -9.50
N ALA A 84 1.68 -8.66 -9.11
CA ALA A 84 1.06 -8.94 -7.82
C ALA A 84 1.81 -10.11 -7.16
N ILE A 85 2.35 -9.89 -5.96
CA ILE A 85 3.20 -10.84 -5.25
C ILE A 85 2.58 -11.15 -3.88
N SER A 86 2.48 -12.43 -3.53
CA SER A 86 2.00 -12.85 -2.22
C SER A 86 2.92 -12.32 -1.11
N GLY A 87 2.35 -11.63 -0.12
CA GLY A 87 3.07 -11.18 1.07
C GLY A 87 3.19 -12.27 2.14
N GLY A 88 2.34 -13.29 2.07
CA GLY A 88 2.37 -14.48 2.92
C GLY A 88 2.24 -15.78 2.15
N THR A 89 2.19 -16.89 2.88
CA THR A 89 1.99 -18.23 2.34
C THR A 89 0.56 -18.41 1.82
N THR A 90 0.39 -19.21 0.78
CA THR A 90 -0.92 -19.56 0.22
C THR A 90 -1.28 -20.99 0.62
N TYR A 91 -2.53 -21.18 1.07
CA TYR A 91 -3.06 -22.48 1.44
C TYR A 91 -4.40 -22.75 0.81
N LYS A 92 -4.69 -24.02 0.52
CA LYS A 92 -6.02 -24.51 0.18
C LYS A 92 -6.45 -25.47 1.27
N GLY A 93 -7.34 -25.02 2.16
CA GLY A 93 -7.59 -25.70 3.43
C GLY A 93 -6.28 -25.86 4.20
N THR A 94 -6.00 -27.05 4.69
CA THR A 94 -4.73 -27.33 5.42
C THR A 94 -3.53 -27.60 4.50
N GLN A 95 -3.73 -27.65 3.17
CA GLN A 95 -2.66 -27.93 2.22
C GLN A 95 -1.89 -26.66 1.87
N TRP A 96 -0.57 -26.69 2.03
CA TRP A 96 0.32 -25.64 1.52
C TRP A 96 0.36 -25.66 -0.01
N VAL A 97 0.19 -24.47 -0.61
CA VAL A 97 0.20 -24.27 -2.08
C VAL A 97 1.49 -23.59 -2.51
N SER A 98 1.87 -22.50 -1.83
CA SER A 98 3.07 -21.72 -2.16
C SER A 98 3.54 -20.83 -1.01
N ASP A 99 4.78 -20.35 -1.10
CA ASP A 99 5.40 -19.43 -0.15
C ASP A 99 5.09 -17.95 -0.45
N ALA A 100 5.41 -17.08 0.52
CA ALA A 100 5.50 -15.65 0.28
C ALA A 100 6.52 -15.35 -0.82
N GLY A 101 6.28 -14.29 -1.60
CA GLY A 101 7.10 -13.93 -2.75
C GLY A 101 6.68 -14.61 -4.06
N THR A 102 5.62 -15.42 -4.03
CA THR A 102 5.07 -16.07 -5.23
C THR A 102 4.30 -15.05 -6.07
N ASN A 103 4.50 -15.06 -7.39
CA ASN A 103 3.68 -14.26 -8.32
C ASN A 103 2.24 -14.80 -8.31
N VAL A 104 1.29 -13.96 -7.94
CA VAL A 104 -0.15 -14.23 -7.92
C VAL A 104 -0.91 -13.31 -8.90
N GLY A 105 -0.21 -12.68 -9.85
CA GLY A 105 -0.77 -11.75 -10.81
C GLY A 105 -1.82 -12.34 -11.76
N GLY A 106 -1.84 -13.66 -11.94
CA GLY A 106 -2.88 -14.36 -12.69
C GLY A 106 -4.23 -14.45 -11.98
N GLU A 107 -4.27 -14.04 -10.70
CA GLU A 107 -5.39 -14.22 -9.79
C GLU A 107 -5.89 -12.88 -9.23
N TRP A 108 -5.17 -11.80 -9.54
CA TRP A 108 -5.51 -10.44 -9.14
C TRP A 108 -5.63 -9.58 -10.38
N ALA A 109 -6.56 -8.63 -10.34
CA ALA A 109 -6.86 -7.69 -11.41
C ALA A 109 -6.87 -6.26 -10.91
N PHE A 110 -6.66 -5.33 -11.83
CA PHE A 110 -6.74 -3.90 -11.64
C PHE A 110 -7.53 -3.25 -12.77
N ASP A 111 -8.41 -2.31 -12.43
CA ASP A 111 -9.17 -1.51 -13.38
C ASP A 111 -9.25 -0.06 -12.83
N ASP A 112 -9.02 0.92 -13.71
CA ASP A 112 -9.02 2.36 -13.44
C ASP A 112 -10.22 3.12 -14.04
N ALA A 113 -11.21 2.37 -14.55
CA ALA A 113 -12.43 2.88 -15.15
C ALA A 113 -13.70 2.35 -14.44
N ILE A 114 -13.59 2.03 -13.15
CA ILE A 114 -14.69 1.45 -12.38
C ILE A 114 -15.60 2.52 -11.76
N SER A 115 -16.75 2.09 -11.25
CA SER A 115 -17.63 2.94 -10.43
C SER A 115 -18.21 2.12 -9.28
N ALA A 116 -17.37 1.86 -8.27
CA ALA A 116 -17.74 1.14 -7.05
C ALA A 116 -17.44 2.01 -5.84
N TYR A 117 -18.40 2.16 -4.92
CA TYR A 117 -18.27 2.98 -3.71
C TYR A 117 -17.84 4.45 -3.98
N GLY A 118 -18.10 4.93 -5.20
CA GLY A 118 -17.70 6.26 -5.67
C GLY A 118 -16.23 6.39 -6.08
N ALA A 119 -15.43 5.34 -5.98
CA ALA A 119 -14.06 5.26 -6.45
C ALA A 119 -13.98 4.86 -7.93
N HIS A 120 -12.86 5.22 -8.58
CA HIS A 120 -12.59 4.99 -10.00
C HIS A 120 -11.49 3.95 -10.22
N MET A 121 -10.71 3.60 -9.20
CA MET A 121 -9.69 2.55 -9.28
C MET A 121 -9.98 1.43 -8.28
N GLY A 122 -9.65 0.21 -8.66
CA GLY A 122 -9.75 -0.93 -7.77
C GLY A 122 -8.78 -2.04 -8.11
N ILE A 123 -8.43 -2.81 -7.09
CA ILE A 123 -7.63 -4.02 -7.19
C ILE A 123 -8.46 -5.15 -6.59
N SER A 124 -8.67 -6.26 -7.30
CA SER A 124 -9.45 -7.39 -6.78
C SER A 124 -8.96 -8.76 -7.23
N SER A 125 -9.13 -9.76 -6.37
CA SER A 125 -8.99 -11.18 -6.71
C SER A 125 -10.30 -11.83 -7.20
N SER A 126 -11.37 -11.05 -7.31
CA SER A 126 -12.70 -11.54 -7.70
C SER A 126 -13.35 -10.61 -8.72
N GLY A 127 -14.32 -11.13 -9.47
CA GLY A 127 -14.94 -10.38 -10.57
C GLY A 127 -15.92 -9.29 -10.11
N LEU A 128 -16.42 -9.38 -8.87
CA LEU A 128 -17.38 -8.45 -8.25
C LEU A 128 -18.53 -8.02 -9.19
N GLY A 129 -19.16 -9.00 -9.84
CA GLY A 129 -20.26 -8.73 -10.79
C GLY A 129 -19.80 -8.23 -12.16
N ASN A 130 -18.67 -8.74 -12.66
CA ASN A 130 -18.01 -8.38 -13.93
C ASN A 130 -17.38 -6.99 -13.95
N ILE A 131 -17.05 -6.43 -12.79
CA ILE A 131 -16.20 -5.24 -12.69
C ILE A 131 -14.78 -5.58 -13.13
N PHE A 132 -14.27 -6.73 -12.68
CA PHE A 132 -12.97 -7.24 -13.07
C PHE A 132 -13.12 -8.48 -13.95
N GLY A 133 -12.37 -8.53 -15.04
CA GLY A 133 -12.38 -9.65 -15.99
C GLY A 133 -10.98 -10.17 -16.34
N PRO A 134 -10.89 -11.15 -17.26
CA PRO A 134 -9.62 -11.82 -17.61
C PRO A 134 -8.53 -10.88 -18.12
N LYS A 135 -8.93 -9.78 -18.77
CA LYS A 135 -8.02 -8.78 -19.38
C LYS A 135 -7.42 -7.81 -18.36
N ASP A 136 -8.02 -7.72 -17.18
CA ASP A 136 -7.66 -6.76 -16.14
C ASP A 136 -6.59 -7.33 -15.19
N ARG A 137 -6.19 -8.60 -15.41
CA ARG A 137 -5.22 -9.31 -14.58
C ARG A 137 -3.82 -8.72 -14.70
N PHE A 138 -3.07 -8.77 -13.60
CA PHE A 138 -1.65 -8.35 -13.59
C PHE A 138 -0.77 -9.26 -14.45
N ASP A 139 -1.15 -10.54 -14.59
CA ASP A 139 -0.48 -11.51 -15.45
C ASP A 139 -1.53 -12.31 -16.24
N VAL A 140 -1.78 -11.91 -17.49
CA VAL A 140 -2.80 -12.52 -18.34
C VAL A 140 -2.40 -13.90 -18.89
N ASP A 141 -1.11 -14.24 -18.86
CA ASP A 141 -0.57 -15.49 -19.40
C ASP A 141 -0.49 -16.60 -18.33
N SER A 142 -0.76 -16.26 -17.07
CA SER A 142 -0.74 -17.17 -15.94
C SER A 142 -2.15 -17.34 -15.33
N ASN A 143 -2.51 -18.58 -15.02
CA ASN A 143 -3.66 -18.93 -14.19
C ASN A 143 -3.18 -20.03 -13.24
N LEU A 144 -3.16 -19.73 -11.95
CA LEU A 144 -2.72 -20.64 -10.91
C LEU A 144 -3.87 -21.52 -10.43
N TYR A 145 -5.10 -20.99 -10.36
CA TYR A 145 -6.26 -21.78 -9.95
C TYR A 145 -7.61 -21.19 -10.36
N GLY A 146 -8.51 -22.05 -10.86
CA GLY A 146 -9.89 -21.69 -11.12
C GLY A 146 -10.09 -21.19 -12.56
N PRO A 147 -11.15 -20.41 -12.84
CA PRO A 147 -11.41 -19.90 -14.18
C PRO A 147 -10.33 -18.90 -14.61
N GLU A 148 -10.22 -18.64 -15.92
CA GLU A 148 -9.26 -17.66 -16.47
C GLU A 148 -9.62 -16.19 -16.12
N SER A 149 -10.75 -15.97 -15.46
CA SER A 149 -11.16 -14.68 -14.91
C SER A 149 -10.94 -14.68 -13.41
N PRO A 150 -10.66 -13.52 -12.76
CA PRO A 150 -10.88 -13.37 -11.34
C PRO A 150 -12.37 -13.63 -11.08
N ASP A 151 -12.72 -14.82 -10.62
CA ASP A 151 -14.09 -15.24 -10.36
C ASP A 151 -14.10 -16.26 -9.20
N GLY A 152 -14.54 -15.77 -8.05
CA GLY A 152 -14.55 -16.49 -6.78
C GLY A 152 -13.58 -15.92 -5.74
N LEU A 153 -13.29 -16.75 -4.73
CA LEU A 153 -12.48 -16.40 -3.55
C LEU A 153 -10.97 -16.61 -3.74
N GLN A 154 -10.58 -17.24 -4.84
CA GLN A 154 -9.22 -17.71 -5.08
C GLN A 154 -8.21 -16.58 -4.91
N TYR A 155 -7.15 -16.88 -4.18
CA TYR A 155 -6.05 -15.99 -3.81
C TYR A 155 -6.43 -14.73 -3.05
N GLY A 156 -7.68 -14.61 -2.61
CA GLY A 156 -8.11 -13.64 -1.62
C GLY A 156 -7.31 -13.76 -0.32
N ILE A 157 -7.36 -12.71 0.48
CA ILE A 157 -6.49 -12.53 1.64
C ILE A 157 -7.22 -12.98 2.91
N THR A 158 -6.78 -14.11 3.46
CA THR A 158 -7.23 -14.59 4.77
C THR A 158 -6.47 -13.89 5.90
N SER A 159 -7.06 -13.89 7.09
CA SER A 159 -6.50 -13.25 8.27
C SER A 159 -5.27 -14.03 8.79
N PRO A 160 -4.28 -13.37 9.41
CA PRO A 160 -3.20 -14.07 10.12
C PRO A 160 -3.67 -15.02 11.23
N GLY A 161 -4.88 -14.83 11.76
CA GLY A 161 -5.48 -15.65 12.82
C GLY A 161 -6.32 -16.83 12.33
N ASP A 162 -6.37 -17.08 11.02
CA ASP A 162 -7.19 -18.11 10.39
C ASP A 162 -6.84 -19.55 10.82
N ASP A 163 -7.84 -20.33 11.24
CA ASP A 163 -7.73 -21.77 11.42
C ASP A 163 -8.17 -22.46 10.13
N ARG A 164 -7.17 -22.80 9.32
CA ARG A 164 -7.33 -23.43 8.00
C ARG A 164 -8.11 -24.75 7.97
N SER A 165 -8.43 -25.32 9.14
CA SER A 165 -9.22 -26.54 9.26
C SER A 165 -10.73 -26.31 9.44
N THR A 166 -11.18 -25.07 9.70
CA THR A 166 -12.57 -24.75 10.09
C THR A 166 -13.41 -24.12 8.97
N GLY A 167 -12.77 -23.81 7.84
CA GLY A 167 -13.39 -23.21 6.67
C GLY A 167 -14.58 -24.01 6.13
N THR A 168 -15.59 -23.31 5.65
CA THR A 168 -16.73 -23.92 4.94
C THR A 168 -16.30 -24.47 3.58
N GLY A 169 -17.07 -25.44 3.07
CA GLY A 169 -16.81 -26.10 1.79
C GLY A 169 -16.12 -27.46 1.91
N GLN A 170 -15.61 -27.85 3.08
CA GLN A 170 -14.87 -29.12 3.29
C GLN A 170 -15.53 -30.39 2.73
N ASN A 171 -16.87 -30.43 2.67
CA ASN A 171 -17.65 -31.59 2.19
C ASN A 171 -18.27 -31.41 0.79
N ASN A 172 -18.02 -30.29 0.11
CA ASN A 172 -18.60 -29.98 -1.21
C ASN A 172 -17.47 -29.78 -2.23
N ASN A 173 -17.51 -30.51 -3.34
CA ASN A 173 -16.49 -30.52 -4.41
C ASN A 173 -16.37 -29.20 -5.23
N GLY A 174 -16.83 -28.04 -4.73
CA GLY A 174 -17.06 -26.89 -5.62
C GLY A 174 -17.08 -25.50 -5.00
N GLY A 175 -16.31 -25.23 -3.95
CA GLY A 175 -16.08 -23.85 -3.49
C GLY A 175 -15.97 -23.69 -1.97
N GLY A 176 -16.04 -22.44 -1.53
CA GLY A 176 -15.91 -22.03 -0.12
C GLY A 176 -14.45 -21.84 0.31
N VAL A 177 -14.27 -21.37 1.55
CA VAL A 177 -12.95 -21.04 2.13
C VAL A 177 -12.02 -22.25 2.13
N PHE A 178 -12.51 -23.44 2.49
CA PHE A 178 -11.67 -24.63 2.61
C PHE A 178 -11.12 -25.14 1.26
N ASN A 179 -11.84 -24.92 0.16
CA ASN A 179 -11.42 -25.41 -1.16
C ASN A 179 -10.82 -24.33 -2.06
N SER A 180 -10.70 -23.11 -1.58
CA SER A 180 -10.09 -22.00 -2.31
C SER A 180 -8.64 -21.85 -1.85
N PRO A 181 -7.67 -21.70 -2.76
CA PRO A 181 -6.35 -21.21 -2.35
C PRO A 181 -6.52 -19.79 -1.81
N LEU A 182 -6.00 -19.49 -0.62
CA LEU A 182 -6.07 -18.19 0.03
C LEU A 182 -4.68 -17.76 0.50
N THR A 183 -4.35 -16.50 0.27
CA THR A 183 -3.08 -15.90 0.71
C THR A 183 -3.22 -15.40 2.14
N THR A 184 -2.32 -15.78 3.04
CA THR A 184 -2.35 -15.25 4.41
C THR A 184 -1.77 -13.84 4.49
N GLY A 185 -2.47 -12.91 5.13
CA GLY A 185 -1.93 -11.63 5.57
C GLY A 185 -1.97 -10.53 4.52
N SER A 186 -1.25 -10.65 3.39
CA SER A 186 -1.17 -9.56 2.41
C SER A 186 -0.80 -9.97 0.98
N VAL A 187 -1.02 -9.05 0.05
CA VAL A 187 -0.52 -9.07 -1.34
C VAL A 187 0.08 -7.70 -1.66
N ILE A 188 1.18 -7.71 -2.40
CA ILE A 188 1.94 -6.53 -2.81
C ILE A 188 1.75 -6.34 -4.31
N PHE A 189 1.27 -5.18 -4.72
CA PHE A 189 1.08 -4.79 -6.11
C PHE A 189 2.09 -3.73 -6.51
N LEU A 190 2.64 -3.85 -7.71
CA LEU A 190 3.48 -2.83 -8.33
C LEU A 190 2.80 -2.28 -9.58
N PHE A 191 2.90 -0.98 -9.74
CA PHE A 191 2.43 -0.25 -10.91
C PHE A 191 3.52 0.67 -11.44
N ASP A 192 3.65 0.72 -12.76
CA ASP A 192 4.31 1.86 -13.41
C ASP A 192 3.39 3.07 -13.36
N VAL A 193 3.98 4.24 -13.11
CA VAL A 193 3.25 5.49 -12.91
C VAL A 193 3.55 6.45 -14.06
N ALA A 194 2.50 6.93 -14.73
CA ALA A 194 2.58 7.99 -15.72
C ALA A 194 1.78 9.22 -15.25
N GLY A 195 2.44 10.38 -15.19
CA GLY A 195 1.83 11.63 -14.72
C GLY A 195 2.23 12.00 -13.29
N PRO A 196 1.74 13.13 -12.76
CA PRO A 196 2.05 13.57 -11.41
C PRO A 196 1.21 12.78 -10.39
N LEU A 197 1.87 11.92 -9.63
CA LEU A 197 1.26 11.22 -8.49
C LEU A 197 1.43 12.05 -7.22
N ASP A 198 0.31 12.31 -6.55
CA ASP A 198 0.26 12.94 -5.23
C ASP A 198 -0.37 11.94 -4.24
N LEU A 199 0.44 11.42 -3.32
CA LEU A 199 -0.02 10.44 -2.33
C LEU A 199 -0.96 11.07 -1.30
N ASP A 200 -0.88 12.39 -1.08
CA ASP A 200 -1.78 13.10 -0.16
C ASP A 200 -3.18 13.29 -0.74
N ALA A 201 -3.33 13.11 -2.06
CA ALA A 201 -4.60 13.21 -2.76
C ALA A 201 -5.36 11.87 -2.88
N ILE A 202 -4.85 10.80 -2.24
CA ILE A 202 -5.53 9.50 -2.20
C ILE A 202 -6.83 9.62 -1.42
N SER A 203 -7.91 9.09 -1.96
CA SER A 203 -9.22 9.18 -1.32
C SER A 203 -10.13 7.99 -1.63
N LYS A 204 -11.32 7.97 -1.01
CA LYS A 204 -12.37 6.96 -1.20
C LYS A 204 -11.90 5.51 -1.01
N VAL A 205 -10.92 5.32 -0.12
CA VAL A 205 -10.41 4.00 0.21
C VAL A 205 -11.54 3.17 0.83
N THR A 206 -11.87 2.03 0.21
CA THR A 206 -12.89 1.10 0.68
C THR A 206 -12.38 -0.33 0.53
N PHE A 207 -12.48 -1.12 1.59
CA PHE A 207 -12.10 -2.53 1.61
C PHE A 207 -13.32 -3.40 1.34
N GLN A 208 -13.17 -4.41 0.49
CA GLN A 208 -14.23 -5.37 0.14
C GLN A 208 -13.88 -6.77 0.62
N TYR A 209 -14.83 -7.40 1.30
CA TYR A 209 -14.76 -8.80 1.66
C TYR A 209 -15.76 -9.63 0.84
N GLY A 210 -15.38 -10.86 0.51
CA GLY A 210 -16.20 -11.76 -0.31
C GLY A 210 -16.11 -11.49 -1.82
N THR A 211 -17.07 -11.99 -2.58
CA THR A 211 -17.10 -12.01 -4.05
C THR A 211 -18.22 -11.17 -4.68
N ALA A 212 -19.02 -10.47 -3.87
CA ALA A 212 -20.10 -9.59 -4.32
C ALA A 212 -20.09 -8.24 -3.59
N LEU A 213 -20.58 -7.18 -4.25
CA LEU A 213 -20.57 -5.82 -3.69
C LEU A 213 -21.58 -5.59 -2.54
N ASP A 214 -22.53 -6.49 -2.36
CA ASP A 214 -23.50 -6.49 -1.25
C ASP A 214 -23.00 -7.26 -0.01
N GLU A 215 -21.82 -7.86 -0.08
CA GLU A 215 -21.10 -8.43 1.05
C GLU A 215 -20.32 -7.34 1.84
N PRO A 216 -19.79 -7.66 3.04
CA PRO A 216 -19.20 -6.68 3.94
C PRO A 216 -18.13 -5.82 3.28
N ASN A 217 -18.26 -4.51 3.48
CA ASN A 217 -17.30 -3.52 3.04
C ASN A 217 -17.28 -2.36 4.03
N PHE A 218 -16.14 -1.70 4.13
CA PHE A 218 -15.98 -0.54 5.00
C PHE A 218 -14.93 0.43 4.46
N ALA A 219 -15.14 1.71 4.74
CA ALA A 219 -14.20 2.76 4.37
C ALA A 219 -12.91 2.65 5.20
N GLY A 220 -11.77 2.91 4.55
CA GLY A 220 -10.49 3.12 5.20
C GLY A 220 -10.36 4.55 5.68
N THR A 221 -9.83 4.72 6.88
CA THR A 221 -9.40 6.01 7.42
C THR A 221 -7.90 6.13 7.32
N LEU A 222 -7.41 7.35 7.06
CA LEU A 222 -5.98 7.63 7.02
C LEU A 222 -5.34 7.24 8.36
N ASP A 223 -4.23 6.50 8.30
CA ASP A 223 -3.44 6.18 9.48
C ASP A 223 -2.50 7.36 9.76
N ASP A 224 -2.89 8.23 10.69
CA ASP A 224 -2.13 9.43 11.08
C ASP A 224 -0.73 9.11 11.67
N ASN A 225 -0.38 7.83 11.81
CA ASN A 225 0.90 7.36 12.33
C ASN A 225 2.06 7.39 11.32
N GLY A 226 1.82 7.79 10.06
CA GLY A 226 2.89 7.92 9.06
C GLY A 226 2.49 8.74 7.84
N GLY A 227 2.78 10.04 7.86
CA GLY A 227 3.09 10.78 6.63
C GLY A 227 2.19 11.95 6.23
N GLY A 228 1.01 12.14 6.82
CA GLY A 228 0.01 13.11 6.31
C GLY A 228 -0.25 14.37 7.15
N GLY A 229 0.53 14.64 8.20
CA GLY A 229 0.28 15.78 9.10
C GLY A 229 1.54 16.52 9.46
N THR A 230 1.81 17.64 8.79
CA THR A 230 2.53 18.88 9.18
C THR A 230 3.71 18.89 10.17
N ASP A 231 4.23 17.77 10.64
CA ASP A 231 5.48 17.69 11.38
C ASP A 231 6.63 17.77 10.37
N VAL A 232 6.71 18.94 9.73
CA VAL A 232 7.97 19.48 9.24
C VAL A 232 8.90 19.38 10.45
N PRO A 233 9.96 18.55 10.44
CA PRO A 233 11.01 18.69 11.42
C PRO A 233 11.46 20.13 11.26
N GLU A 234 11.28 20.98 12.27
CA GLU A 234 11.76 22.37 12.21
C GLU A 234 13.15 22.28 11.61
N PRO A 235 13.35 22.79 10.37
CA PRO A 235 14.56 22.45 9.68
C PRO A 235 15.68 23.01 10.55
N ALA A 236 16.84 22.39 10.47
CA ALA A 236 18.03 22.91 11.11
C ALA A 236 18.26 24.43 10.83
N THR A 237 17.49 25.11 9.97
CA THR A 237 17.30 26.56 9.88
C THR A 237 17.02 27.28 11.19
N LEU A 238 16.24 26.77 12.16
CA LEU A 238 16.08 27.48 13.44
C LEU A 238 17.36 27.37 14.29
N ALA A 239 17.99 26.21 14.31
CA ALA A 239 19.30 26.02 14.92
C ALA A 239 20.42 26.79 14.19
N LEU A 240 20.31 26.94 12.87
CA LEU A 240 21.28 27.64 12.00
C LEU A 240 21.09 29.16 12.09
N ALA A 241 19.86 29.66 12.17
CA ALA A 241 19.57 31.07 12.44
C ALA A 241 20.01 31.45 13.85
N GLY A 242 19.74 30.60 14.85
CA GLY A 242 20.21 30.77 16.22
C GLY A 242 21.75 30.78 16.32
N SER A 243 22.43 29.83 15.67
CA SER A 243 23.90 29.76 15.68
C SER A 243 24.57 30.83 14.83
N ALA A 244 23.97 31.28 13.72
CA ALA A 244 24.46 32.40 12.93
C ALA A 244 24.39 33.72 13.73
N LEU A 245 23.30 33.95 14.47
CA LEU A 245 23.15 35.11 15.35
C LEU A 245 24.15 35.07 16.52
N LEU A 246 24.38 33.89 17.13
CA LEU A 246 25.40 33.70 18.17
C LEU A 246 26.82 33.93 17.62
N GLY A 247 27.11 33.45 16.41
CA GLY A 247 28.37 33.69 15.71
C GLY A 247 28.62 35.16 15.42
N LEU A 248 27.60 35.88 14.94
CA LEU A 248 27.63 37.33 14.70
C LEU A 248 27.84 38.13 16.00
N ALA A 249 27.18 37.75 17.09
CA ALA A 249 27.34 38.37 18.40
C ALA A 249 28.76 38.16 18.96
N ALA A 250 29.30 36.94 18.86
CA ALA A 250 30.66 36.63 19.28
C ALA A 250 31.72 37.39 18.45
N ALA A 251 31.51 37.51 17.13
CA ALA A 251 32.39 38.28 16.25
C ALA A 251 32.37 39.79 16.58
N ARG A 252 31.21 40.35 16.95
CA ARG A 252 31.08 41.76 17.35
C ARG A 252 31.78 42.05 18.68
N ARG A 253 31.76 41.10 19.63
CA ARG A 253 32.44 41.24 20.94
C ARG A 253 33.97 41.29 20.79
N ARG A 254 34.55 40.50 19.89
CA ARG A 254 36.00 40.50 19.62
C ARG A 254 36.54 41.78 18.96
N ARG A 255 35.69 42.66 18.42
CA ARG A 255 36.11 43.93 17.82
C ARG A 255 36.13 45.11 18.80
N ARG A 256 35.69 44.93 20.05
CA ARG A 256 35.56 46.00 21.06
C ARG A 256 36.51 45.88 22.25
N GLY A 257 37.41 44.89 22.26
CA GLY A 257 38.53 44.78 23.19
C GLY A 257 39.83 44.78 22.42
#